data_AF-A0A971NDW5-F1
#
_entry.id   AF-A0A971NDW5-F1
#
_cell.length_a   1.000
_cell.length_b   1.000
_cell.length_c   1.000
_cell.angle_alpha   90.00
_cell.angle_beta   90.00
_cell.angle_gamma   90.00
#
_symmetry.space_group_name_H-M   'P 1'
#
loop_
_entity.id
_entity.type
_entity.pdbx_description
1 polymer ?
#
loop_
_entity_poly.entity_id
_entity_poly.type
_entity_poly.pdbx_seq_one_letter_code
_entity_poly.pdbx_strand_id
1 'polypeptide(L)'
;MHCIYHATYSTTVFRRDDELWSQCVYLSTDTEAAGMLRVEVSSFHVKEARWYVYRSPGRALNGGGEVPELHGVEAFVHIGPVLQQQVGEQGGGLARELLAECVRGLMQAETFVYRERGFASAEEYDDYWNDALKDSCHYFSNLDRIAQSWMEYIGGDVRDHSLYNRVKSTNILDSDNGLLINANFLDSFHELTVNITVDSDGTVGRCSGNYLRVPDKICFESSELLKKMAGKKIAGLTKKDIARDLGFSAGCTHLVDLVYDISQAVAAVEERKHQA
;
A
#
# COMPACT_ATOMS: atom_id res chain seq x y z
N MET A 1 -15.97 23.05 -9.79
CA MET A 1 -15.17 21.95 -9.22
C MET A 1 -16.03 20.70 -9.11
N HIS A 2 -15.63 19.58 -9.72
CA HIS A 2 -16.38 18.31 -9.63
C HIS A 2 -15.41 17.12 -9.63
N CYS A 3 -15.78 16.03 -8.96
CA CYS A 3 -14.96 14.81 -8.94
C CYS A 3 -15.02 14.11 -10.30
N ILE A 4 -13.86 13.76 -10.85
CA ILE A 4 -13.73 13.09 -12.15
C ILE A 4 -13.11 11.70 -12.06
N TYR A 5 -12.44 11.39 -10.94
CA TYR A 5 -11.88 10.08 -10.69
C TYR A 5 -11.78 9.79 -9.19
N HIS A 6 -12.08 8.55 -8.83
CA HIS A 6 -11.92 8.02 -7.48
C HIS A 6 -11.40 6.60 -7.56
N ALA A 7 -10.43 6.26 -6.70
CA ALA A 7 -9.96 4.90 -6.51
C ALA A 7 -9.76 4.61 -5.02
N THR A 8 -10.00 3.37 -4.63
CA THR A 8 -9.77 2.86 -3.28
C THR A 8 -9.20 1.44 -3.33
N TYR A 9 -8.16 1.19 -2.56
CA TYR A 9 -7.71 -0.15 -2.18
C TYR A 9 -8.12 -0.39 -0.73
N SER A 10 -8.81 -1.48 -0.46
CA SER A 10 -9.21 -1.90 0.88
C SER A 10 -8.66 -3.30 1.15
N THR A 11 -7.70 -3.40 2.06
CA THR A 11 -7.07 -4.66 2.46
C THR A 11 -7.46 -5.01 3.89
N THR A 12 -7.89 -6.25 4.10
CA THR A 12 -8.18 -6.77 5.43
C THR A 12 -7.58 -8.15 5.61
N VAL A 13 -7.10 -8.42 6.82
CA VAL A 13 -6.64 -9.74 7.26
C VAL A 13 -7.48 -10.19 8.44
N PHE A 14 -8.13 -11.35 8.28
CA PHE A 14 -8.87 -12.02 9.34
C PHE A 14 -8.20 -13.33 9.71
N ARG A 15 -8.29 -13.69 10.99
CA ARG A 15 -7.99 -15.02 11.48
C ARG A 15 -9.24 -15.89 11.48
N ARG A 16 -9.09 -17.11 11.01
CA ARG A 16 -10.07 -18.20 11.14
C ARG A 16 -9.31 -19.47 11.50
N ASP A 17 -9.46 -19.93 12.73
CA ASP A 17 -8.77 -21.10 13.27
C ASP A 17 -7.22 -20.99 13.11
N ASP A 18 -6.61 -21.94 12.40
CA ASP A 18 -5.19 -22.03 12.07
C ASP A 18 -4.82 -21.31 10.75
N GLU A 19 -5.73 -20.48 10.21
CA GLU A 19 -5.55 -19.80 8.93
C GLU A 19 -5.73 -18.29 9.04
N LEU A 20 -4.96 -17.57 8.21
CA LEU A 20 -5.18 -16.16 7.92
C LEU A 20 -5.77 -15.98 6.53
N TRP A 21 -6.81 -15.16 6.45
CA TRP A 21 -7.52 -14.79 5.25
C TRP A 21 -7.23 -13.32 4.96
N SER A 22 -6.44 -13.08 3.93
CA SER A 22 -6.11 -11.73 3.46
C SER A 22 -6.86 -11.43 2.18
N GLN A 23 -7.56 -10.31 2.12
CA GLN A 23 -8.28 -9.87 0.94
C GLN A 23 -7.96 -8.41 0.66
N CYS A 24 -7.64 -8.09 -0.58
CA CYS A 24 -7.56 -6.73 -1.09
C CYS A 24 -8.64 -6.52 -2.14
N VAL A 25 -9.46 -5.49 -1.97
CA VAL A 25 -10.45 -5.05 -2.95
C VAL A 25 -10.01 -3.72 -3.52
N TYR A 26 -9.94 -3.63 -4.85
CA TYR A 26 -9.73 -2.40 -5.57
C TYR A 26 -11.02 -1.96 -6.25
N LEU A 27 -11.45 -0.75 -5.91
CA LEU A 27 -12.63 -0.09 -6.46
C LEU A 27 -12.23 1.27 -6.99
N SER A 28 -12.28 1.45 -8.30
CA SER A 28 -12.12 2.75 -8.95
C SER A 28 -13.32 3.11 -9.80
N THR A 29 -13.31 4.33 -10.34
CA THR A 29 -14.29 4.80 -11.31
C THR A 29 -14.48 3.79 -12.45
N ASP A 30 -13.40 3.17 -12.90
CA ASP A 30 -13.40 2.35 -14.11
C ASP A 30 -13.30 0.84 -13.82
N THR A 31 -12.69 0.47 -12.69
CA THR A 31 -12.32 -0.92 -12.41
C THR A 31 -12.83 -1.39 -11.06
N GLU A 32 -13.23 -2.65 -10.98
CA GLU A 32 -13.55 -3.34 -9.74
C GLU A 32 -12.87 -4.71 -9.76
N ALA A 33 -12.04 -4.97 -8.77
CA ALA A 33 -11.22 -6.18 -8.70
C ALA A 33 -10.94 -6.59 -7.25
N ALA A 34 -10.58 -7.85 -7.04
CA ALA A 34 -10.17 -8.36 -5.73
C ALA A 34 -9.04 -9.39 -5.86
N GLY A 35 -8.11 -9.37 -4.92
CA GLY A 35 -7.13 -10.42 -4.67
C GLY A 35 -7.37 -11.03 -3.30
N MET A 36 -7.13 -12.33 -3.16
CA MET A 36 -7.39 -13.08 -1.93
C MET A 36 -6.27 -14.10 -1.71
N LEU A 37 -5.80 -14.19 -0.47
CA LEU A 37 -4.88 -15.22 0.00
C LEU A 37 -5.43 -15.88 1.26
N ARG A 38 -5.29 -17.19 1.32
CA ARG A 38 -5.50 -17.98 2.53
C ARG A 38 -4.19 -18.69 2.86
N VAL A 39 -3.69 -18.48 4.06
CA VAL A 39 -2.37 -18.99 4.49
C VAL A 39 -2.47 -19.68 5.85
N GLU A 40 -1.56 -20.60 6.12
CA GLU A 40 -1.38 -21.14 7.47
C GLU A 40 -0.80 -20.08 8.43
N VAL A 41 -1.31 -19.96 9.65
CA VAL A 41 -0.87 -18.94 10.62
C VAL A 41 0.60 -19.10 11.00
N SER A 42 1.07 -20.32 11.26
CA SER A 42 2.43 -20.57 11.74
C SER A 42 3.50 -20.34 10.68
N SER A 43 3.18 -20.59 9.40
CA SER A 43 4.18 -20.65 8.34
C SER A 43 3.96 -19.63 7.21
N PHE A 44 2.78 -19.01 7.14
CA PHE A 44 2.35 -18.13 6.05
C PHE A 44 2.43 -18.78 4.66
N HIS A 45 2.54 -20.11 4.58
CA HIS A 45 2.43 -20.82 3.32
C HIS A 45 1.00 -20.72 2.80
N VAL A 46 0.89 -20.36 1.52
CA VAL A 46 -0.37 -20.20 0.81
C VAL A 46 -1.05 -21.56 0.68
N LYS A 47 -2.24 -21.67 1.28
CA LYS A 47 -3.19 -22.75 1.04
C LYS A 47 -4.07 -22.44 -0.18
N GLU A 48 -4.28 -21.16 -0.48
CA GLU A 48 -5.11 -20.73 -1.61
C GLU A 48 -4.79 -19.29 -2.02
N ALA A 49 -4.73 -19.04 -3.33
CA ALA A 49 -4.59 -17.71 -3.90
C ALA A 49 -5.60 -17.51 -5.03
N ARG A 50 -6.30 -16.38 -5.03
CA ARG A 50 -7.29 -16.04 -6.06
C ARG A 50 -7.23 -14.57 -6.44
N TRP A 51 -7.64 -14.28 -7.65
CA TRP A 51 -7.94 -12.91 -8.06
C TRP A 51 -9.14 -12.87 -9.02
N TYR A 52 -9.82 -11.73 -9.05
CA TYR A 52 -10.93 -11.46 -9.94
C TYR A 52 -10.94 -9.99 -10.36
N VAL A 53 -11.27 -9.74 -11.62
CA VAL A 53 -11.65 -8.43 -12.15
C VAL A 53 -13.11 -8.53 -12.59
N TYR A 54 -13.98 -7.83 -11.89
CA TYR A 54 -15.43 -7.85 -12.08
C TYR A 54 -15.89 -6.77 -13.05
N ARG A 55 -15.23 -5.60 -13.03
CA ARG A 55 -15.50 -4.48 -13.93
C ARG A 55 -14.18 -3.94 -14.46
N SER A 56 -14.15 -3.67 -15.77
CA SER A 56 -13.12 -2.85 -16.42
C SER A 56 -13.74 -2.20 -17.67
N PRO A 57 -13.10 -1.15 -18.25
CA PRO A 57 -13.53 -0.59 -19.53
C PRO A 57 -13.63 -1.65 -20.62
N GLY A 58 -14.77 -1.69 -21.31
CA GLY A 58 -15.06 -2.67 -22.36
C GLY A 58 -15.00 -4.14 -21.93
N ARG A 59 -14.96 -4.43 -20.62
CA ARG A 59 -14.67 -5.77 -20.05
C ARG A 59 -13.31 -6.34 -20.46
N ALA A 60 -12.37 -5.50 -20.90
CA ALA A 60 -11.09 -5.93 -21.45
C ALA A 60 -10.22 -6.75 -20.48
N LEU A 61 -10.38 -6.54 -19.17
CA LEU A 61 -9.61 -7.20 -18.11
C LEU A 61 -10.47 -8.17 -17.27
N ASN A 62 -11.77 -8.27 -17.55
CA ASN A 62 -12.70 -9.06 -16.76
C ASN A 62 -12.32 -10.55 -16.76
N GLY A 63 -12.46 -11.21 -15.61
CA GLY A 63 -12.12 -12.60 -15.43
C GLY A 63 -11.49 -12.85 -14.07
N GLY A 64 -10.82 -13.99 -13.91
CA GLY A 64 -10.16 -14.35 -12.67
C GLY A 64 -10.24 -15.84 -12.39
N GLY A 65 -9.58 -16.25 -11.32
CA GLY A 65 -9.49 -17.64 -10.92
C GLY A 65 -8.49 -17.87 -9.79
N GLU A 66 -8.24 -19.15 -9.53
CA GLU A 66 -7.20 -19.60 -8.61
C GLU A 66 -5.82 -19.49 -9.27
N VAL A 67 -4.79 -19.27 -8.45
CA VAL A 67 -3.38 -19.29 -8.84
C VAL A 67 -2.71 -20.46 -8.10
N PRO A 68 -2.89 -21.71 -8.56
CA PRO A 68 -2.39 -22.90 -7.87
C PRO A 68 -0.87 -22.92 -7.75
N GLU A 69 -0.14 -22.21 -8.62
CA GLU A 69 1.31 -22.07 -8.59
C GLU A 69 1.83 -21.38 -7.32
N LEU A 70 0.97 -20.67 -6.59
CA LEU A 70 1.33 -20.07 -5.31
C LEU A 70 1.16 -21.04 -4.14
N HIS A 71 0.51 -22.19 -4.31
CA HIS A 71 0.29 -23.14 -3.21
C HIS A 71 1.61 -23.61 -2.60
N GLY A 72 1.73 -23.51 -1.28
CA GLY A 72 2.94 -23.85 -0.55
C GLY A 72 4.08 -22.83 -0.68
N VAL A 73 3.86 -21.66 -1.30
CA VAL A 73 4.80 -20.53 -1.27
C VAL A 73 4.55 -19.70 0.00
N GLU A 74 5.60 -19.26 0.68
CA GLU A 74 5.46 -18.35 1.82
C GLU A 74 5.04 -16.94 1.35
N ALA A 75 3.89 -16.48 1.81
CA ALA A 75 3.33 -15.15 1.53
C ALA A 75 3.94 -14.07 2.43
N PHE A 76 5.23 -13.77 2.20
CA PHE A 76 6.00 -12.84 3.04
C PHE A 76 7.03 -12.02 2.24
N VAL A 77 8.06 -11.48 2.91
CA VAL A 77 9.01 -10.46 2.40
C VAL A 77 9.56 -10.74 0.99
N HIS A 78 9.85 -12.00 0.65
CA HIS A 78 10.52 -12.37 -0.61
C HIS A 78 9.59 -12.91 -1.71
N ILE A 79 8.27 -12.81 -1.57
CA ILE A 79 7.34 -13.37 -2.56
C ILE A 79 7.31 -12.58 -3.89
N GLY A 80 7.81 -11.34 -3.92
CA GLY A 80 7.71 -10.45 -5.08
C GLY A 80 8.11 -11.07 -6.44
N PRO A 81 9.30 -11.69 -6.57
CA PRO A 81 9.70 -12.38 -7.79
C PRO A 81 8.77 -13.54 -8.19
N VAL A 82 8.23 -14.26 -7.20
CA VAL A 82 7.29 -15.37 -7.45
C VAL A 82 5.95 -14.81 -7.96
N LEU A 83 5.42 -13.74 -7.37
CA LEU A 83 4.23 -13.06 -7.88
C LEU A 83 4.45 -12.55 -9.31
N GLN A 84 5.63 -12.01 -9.61
CA GLN A 84 5.98 -11.60 -10.98
C GLN A 84 5.98 -12.78 -11.95
N GLN A 85 6.58 -13.90 -11.57
CA GLN A 85 6.72 -15.07 -12.44
C GLN A 85 5.39 -15.79 -12.68
N GLN A 86 4.60 -15.99 -11.62
CA GLN A 86 3.39 -16.83 -11.69
C GLN A 86 2.13 -16.04 -12.05
N VAL A 87 2.06 -14.76 -11.68
CA VAL A 87 0.88 -13.91 -11.91
C VAL A 87 1.16 -12.89 -13.02
N GLY A 88 2.31 -12.22 -12.98
CA GLY A 88 2.77 -11.31 -14.04
C GLY A 88 1.73 -10.27 -14.45
N GLU A 89 1.38 -10.26 -15.74
CA GLU A 89 0.45 -9.31 -16.37
C GLU A 89 -1.02 -9.75 -16.33
N GLN A 90 -1.37 -10.80 -15.58
CA GLN A 90 -2.76 -11.22 -15.41
C GLN A 90 -3.64 -10.07 -14.90
N GLY A 91 -4.80 -9.87 -15.52
CA GLY A 91 -5.68 -8.73 -15.25
C GLY A 91 -5.03 -7.38 -15.55
N GLY A 92 -4.09 -7.31 -16.51
CA GLY A 92 -3.32 -6.09 -16.80
C GLY A 92 -2.32 -5.73 -15.70
N GLY A 93 -1.82 -6.74 -14.98
CA GLY A 93 -0.92 -6.57 -13.83
C GLY A 93 -1.64 -6.33 -12.49
N LEU A 94 -2.96 -6.08 -12.51
CA LEU A 94 -3.74 -5.80 -11.31
C LEU A 94 -3.83 -7.01 -10.38
N ALA A 95 -3.87 -8.24 -10.93
CA ALA A 95 -3.87 -9.46 -10.12
C ALA A 95 -2.64 -9.54 -9.21
N ARG A 96 -1.45 -9.29 -9.79
CA ARG A 96 -0.17 -9.27 -9.07
C ARG A 96 -0.16 -8.20 -7.98
N GLU A 97 -0.65 -7.01 -8.30
CA GLU A 97 -0.72 -5.90 -7.34
C GLU A 97 -1.64 -6.22 -6.15
N LEU A 98 -2.84 -6.74 -6.40
CA LEU A 98 -3.80 -7.09 -5.36
C LEU A 98 -3.29 -8.21 -4.45
N LEU A 99 -2.62 -9.22 -5.01
CA LEU A 99 -2.00 -10.28 -4.22
C LEU A 99 -0.81 -9.75 -3.42
N ALA A 100 -0.01 -8.83 -3.96
CA ALA A 100 1.04 -8.16 -3.21
C ALA A 100 0.48 -7.32 -2.05
N GLU A 101 -0.65 -6.64 -2.23
CA GLU A 101 -1.35 -5.94 -1.15
C GLU A 101 -1.84 -6.90 -0.07
N CYS A 102 -2.34 -8.09 -0.45
CA CYS A 102 -2.70 -9.14 0.51
C CYS A 102 -1.48 -9.58 1.34
N VAL A 103 -0.32 -9.77 0.71
CA VAL A 103 0.95 -10.11 1.40
C VAL A 103 1.37 -9.02 2.36
N ARG A 104 1.32 -7.74 1.95
CA ARG A 104 1.62 -6.62 2.86
C ARG A 104 0.71 -6.63 4.08
N GLY A 105 -0.58 -6.96 3.87
CA GLY A 105 -1.51 -7.14 4.98
C GLY A 105 -1.10 -8.26 5.93
N LEU A 106 -0.69 -9.41 5.40
CA LEU A 106 -0.21 -10.55 6.20
C LEU A 106 1.03 -10.18 7.01
N MET A 107 2.00 -9.51 6.40
CA MET A 107 3.21 -9.02 7.10
C MET A 107 2.86 -8.14 8.30
N GLN A 108 1.86 -7.27 8.15
CA GLN A 108 1.42 -6.39 9.24
C GLN A 108 0.62 -7.15 10.31
N ALA A 109 -0.21 -8.12 9.89
CA ALA A 109 -0.97 -8.99 10.79
C ALA A 109 -0.09 -9.93 11.63
N GLU A 110 1.13 -10.20 11.18
CA GLU A 110 2.12 -11.02 11.90
C GLU A 110 2.35 -10.52 13.33
N THR A 111 2.26 -9.21 13.54
CA THR A 111 2.34 -8.54 14.85
C THR A 111 1.44 -9.19 15.92
N PHE A 112 0.30 -9.76 15.53
CA PHE A 112 -0.64 -10.38 16.47
C PHE A 112 -0.49 -11.90 16.59
N VAL A 113 0.31 -12.52 15.73
CA VAL A 113 0.57 -13.96 15.70
C VAL A 113 2.06 -14.30 15.79
N TYR A 114 2.91 -13.35 16.19
CA TYR A 114 4.37 -13.50 16.22
C TYR A 114 4.82 -14.76 16.99
N ARG A 115 4.13 -15.13 18.07
CA ARG A 115 4.44 -16.36 18.81
C ARG A 115 4.23 -17.63 18.00
N GLU A 116 3.18 -17.68 17.20
CA GLU A 116 2.88 -18.81 16.32
C GLU A 116 3.83 -18.85 15.12
N ARG A 117 4.43 -17.68 14.79
CA ARG A 117 5.50 -17.53 13.81
C ARG A 117 6.89 -17.89 14.34
N GLY A 118 6.99 -18.24 15.63
CA GLY A 118 8.19 -18.80 16.25
C GLY A 118 8.97 -17.84 17.14
N PHE A 119 8.54 -16.59 17.30
CA PHE A 119 9.17 -15.63 18.19
C PHE A 119 8.79 -15.90 19.66
N ALA A 120 9.77 -15.97 20.56
CA ALA A 120 9.53 -16.27 21.97
C ALA A 120 8.98 -15.06 22.76
N SER A 121 9.30 -13.83 22.32
CA SER A 121 8.88 -12.60 22.99
C SER A 121 8.62 -11.46 22.01
N ALA A 122 7.96 -10.41 22.51
CA ALA A 122 7.74 -9.16 21.77
C ALA A 122 9.07 -8.45 21.45
N GLU A 123 10.04 -8.53 22.36
CA GLU A 123 11.39 -7.99 22.18
C GLU A 123 12.12 -8.69 21.03
N GLU A 124 12.06 -10.02 20.97
CA GLU A 124 12.68 -10.78 19.87
C GLU A 124 12.04 -10.46 18.51
N TYR A 125 10.72 -10.25 18.48
CA TYR A 125 9.99 -9.83 17.29
C TYR A 125 10.41 -8.42 16.83
N ASP A 126 10.50 -7.47 17.76
CA ASP A 126 10.97 -6.11 17.47
C ASP A 126 12.40 -6.10 16.95
N ASP A 127 13.31 -6.84 17.61
CA ASP A 127 14.73 -6.93 17.21
C ASP A 127 14.89 -7.53 15.81
N TYR A 128 14.12 -8.58 15.49
CA TYR A 128 14.10 -9.16 14.15
C TYR A 128 13.69 -8.12 13.10
N TRP A 129 12.59 -7.40 13.32
CA TRP A 129 12.10 -6.43 12.36
C TRP A 129 12.97 -5.18 12.27
N ASN A 130 13.61 -4.77 13.36
CA ASN A 130 14.60 -3.70 13.37
C ASN A 130 15.78 -4.00 12.43
N ASP A 131 16.25 -5.25 12.39
CA ASP A 131 17.30 -5.68 11.45
C ASP A 131 16.74 -5.88 10.03
N ALA A 132 15.64 -6.62 9.90
CA ALA A 132 15.06 -6.98 8.59
C ALA A 132 14.59 -5.76 7.78
N LEU A 133 14.13 -4.70 8.44
CA LEU A 133 13.66 -3.46 7.83
C LEU A 133 14.64 -2.31 7.97
N LYS A 134 15.87 -2.57 8.42
CA LYS A 134 16.91 -1.54 8.52
C LYS A 134 17.05 -0.77 7.21
N ASP A 135 17.12 0.56 7.33
CA ASP A 135 17.21 1.48 6.19
C ASP A 135 16.04 1.35 5.18
N SER A 136 14.89 0.80 5.57
CA SER A 136 13.72 0.68 4.67
C SER A 136 12.83 1.91 4.67
N CYS A 137 12.72 2.62 5.80
CA CYS A 137 11.93 3.83 5.95
C CYS A 137 12.49 4.73 7.05
N HIS A 138 11.92 5.92 7.21
CA HIS A 138 12.38 6.91 8.18
C HIS A 138 12.48 6.36 9.61
N TYR A 139 11.55 5.49 10.03
CA TYR A 139 11.60 4.82 11.34
C TYR A 139 12.84 3.93 11.46
N PHE A 140 12.95 2.93 10.59
CA PHE A 140 14.03 1.94 10.63
C PHE A 140 15.41 2.47 10.20
N SER A 141 15.47 3.68 9.65
CA SER A 141 16.74 4.37 9.35
C SER A 141 17.24 5.21 10.53
N ASN A 142 16.47 5.33 11.61
CA ASN A 142 16.75 6.21 12.74
C ASN A 142 16.40 5.52 14.07
N LEU A 143 16.70 4.22 14.19
CA LEU A 143 16.43 3.42 15.39
C LEU A 143 17.12 3.97 16.66
N ASP A 144 18.17 4.77 16.51
CA ASP A 144 18.84 5.49 17.60
C ASP A 144 18.06 6.72 18.11
N ARG A 145 17.04 7.18 17.36
CA ARG A 145 16.26 8.39 17.64
C ARG A 145 14.80 8.11 18.01
N ILE A 146 14.32 6.88 17.83
CA ILE A 146 12.94 6.51 18.19
C ILE A 146 12.71 6.69 19.69
N ALA A 147 11.52 7.14 20.06
CA ALA A 147 11.11 7.28 21.46
C ALA A 147 10.41 6.03 22.00
N GLN A 148 9.94 5.14 21.12
CA GLN A 148 9.27 3.88 21.48
C GLN A 148 9.49 2.79 20.43
N SER A 149 9.45 1.54 20.87
CA SER A 149 9.53 0.36 20.01
C SER A 149 8.21 0.09 19.27
N TRP A 150 8.22 -0.85 18.31
CA TRP A 150 7.00 -1.24 17.60
C TRP A 150 5.98 -1.88 18.55
N MET A 151 6.37 -2.84 19.37
CA MET A 151 5.42 -3.47 20.31
C MET A 151 4.94 -2.53 21.41
N GLU A 152 5.75 -1.54 21.82
CA GLU A 152 5.28 -0.45 22.68
C GLU A 152 4.20 0.41 22.01
N TYR A 153 4.38 0.72 20.72
CA TYR A 153 3.41 1.46 19.91
C TYR A 153 2.09 0.68 19.71
N ILE A 154 2.17 -0.62 19.46
CA ILE A 154 1.00 -1.52 19.37
C ILE A 154 0.28 -1.58 20.72
N GLY A 155 1.04 -1.53 21.82
CA GLY A 155 0.51 -1.49 23.17
C GLY A 155 -0.19 -2.78 23.57
N GLY A 156 -1.26 -2.65 24.37
CA GLY A 156 -2.01 -3.78 24.92
C GLY A 156 -3.14 -4.31 24.04
N ASP A 157 -3.26 -3.83 22.80
CA ASP A 157 -4.35 -4.19 21.89
C ASP A 157 -4.20 -5.64 21.41
N VAL A 158 -4.89 -6.57 22.07
CA VAL A 158 -4.97 -7.96 21.62
C VAL A 158 -6.03 -8.08 20.53
N ARG A 159 -5.64 -8.61 19.36
CA ARG A 159 -6.55 -8.92 18.25
C ARG A 159 -6.54 -10.40 17.97
N ASP A 160 -7.70 -11.03 18.00
CA ASP A 160 -7.88 -12.47 17.77
C ASP A 160 -8.64 -12.79 16.47
N HIS A 161 -9.38 -11.82 15.93
CA HIS A 161 -10.17 -12.01 14.71
C HIS A 161 -9.74 -11.10 13.55
N SER A 162 -10.01 -9.78 13.60
CA SER A 162 -9.54 -8.84 12.56
C SER A 162 -8.15 -8.34 12.92
N LEU A 163 -7.12 -8.90 12.30
CA LEU A 163 -5.73 -8.64 12.67
C LEU A 163 -5.24 -7.33 12.05
N TYR A 164 -5.55 -7.10 10.78
CA TYR A 164 -5.09 -5.90 10.07
C TYR A 164 -6.14 -5.37 9.11
N ASN A 165 -6.20 -4.05 9.00
CA ASN A 165 -7.04 -3.33 8.05
C ASN A 165 -6.25 -2.16 7.47
N ARG A 166 -6.43 -1.92 6.17
CA ARG A 166 -5.82 -0.82 5.42
C ARG A 166 -6.77 -0.34 4.33
N VAL A 167 -6.81 0.97 4.17
CA VAL A 167 -7.49 1.68 3.09
C VAL A 167 -6.53 2.69 2.50
N LYS A 168 -6.34 2.64 1.19
CA LYS A 168 -5.77 3.74 0.41
C LYS A 168 -6.86 4.32 -0.46
N SER A 169 -6.99 5.64 -0.52
CA SER A 169 -7.94 6.29 -1.43
C SER A 169 -7.29 7.43 -2.19
N THR A 170 -7.78 7.71 -3.39
CA THR A 170 -7.35 8.84 -4.23
C THR A 170 -8.55 9.42 -4.94
N ASN A 171 -8.75 10.72 -4.78
CA ASN A 171 -9.81 11.50 -5.41
C ASN A 171 -9.17 12.59 -6.28
N ILE A 172 -9.64 12.72 -7.52
CA ILE A 172 -9.22 13.79 -8.44
C ILE A 172 -10.46 14.61 -8.79
N LEU A 173 -10.37 15.91 -8.51
CA LEU A 173 -11.38 16.90 -8.84
C LEU A 173 -10.86 17.79 -9.97
N ASP A 174 -11.71 18.01 -10.96
CA ASP A 174 -11.49 19.00 -11.99
C ASP A 174 -11.80 20.40 -11.45
N SER A 175 -10.91 21.34 -11.70
CA SER A 175 -10.99 22.73 -11.26
C SER A 175 -10.61 23.67 -12.41
N ASP A 176 -10.99 24.95 -12.31
CA ASP A 176 -10.78 25.93 -13.38
C ASP A 176 -9.30 26.12 -13.77
N ASN A 177 -8.38 25.82 -12.84
CA ASN A 177 -6.92 25.99 -13.03
C ASN A 177 -6.16 24.66 -13.17
N GLY A 178 -6.87 23.53 -13.34
CA GLY A 178 -6.26 22.20 -13.42
C GLY A 178 -6.89 21.19 -12.45
N LEU A 179 -6.10 20.33 -11.83
CA LEU A 179 -6.59 19.27 -10.95
C LEU A 179 -6.33 19.56 -9.47
N LEU A 180 -7.30 19.18 -8.64
CA LEU A 180 -7.15 19.09 -7.19
C LEU A 180 -7.23 17.63 -6.78
N ILE A 181 -6.19 17.15 -6.13
CA ILE A 181 -6.02 15.74 -5.80
C ILE A 181 -5.90 15.60 -4.30
N ASN A 182 -6.68 14.70 -3.72
CA ASN A 182 -6.55 14.26 -2.34
C ASN A 182 -6.35 12.75 -2.31
N ALA A 183 -5.35 12.29 -1.58
CA ALA A 183 -5.13 10.88 -1.36
C ALA A 183 -4.89 10.62 0.12
N ASN A 184 -5.35 9.46 0.60
CA ASN A 184 -5.27 9.08 2.00
C ASN A 184 -4.72 7.66 2.11
N PHE A 185 -3.93 7.43 3.13
CA PHE A 185 -3.51 6.11 3.58
C PHE A 185 -3.92 5.99 5.03
N LEU A 186 -4.71 4.97 5.32
CA LEU A 186 -5.19 4.66 6.66
C LEU A 186 -5.06 3.16 6.86
N ASP A 187 -4.19 2.72 7.76
CA ASP A 187 -4.17 1.34 8.21
C ASP A 187 -4.29 1.26 9.74
N SER A 188 -4.13 0.06 10.28
CA SER A 188 -4.21 -0.17 11.73
C SER A 188 -3.19 0.64 12.53
N PHE A 189 -2.11 1.14 11.91
CA PHE A 189 -0.90 1.67 12.55
C PHE A 189 -0.47 3.04 12.00
N HIS A 190 -0.98 3.43 10.84
CA HIS A 190 -0.60 4.62 10.13
C HIS A 190 -1.85 5.34 9.63
N GLU A 191 -1.79 6.65 9.63
CA GLU A 191 -2.78 7.51 9.03
C GLU A 191 -2.08 8.76 8.50
N LEU A 192 -2.14 8.95 7.18
CA LEU A 192 -1.57 10.11 6.51
C LEU A 192 -2.39 10.52 5.28
N THR A 193 -2.23 11.79 4.90
CA THR A 193 -2.92 12.37 3.75
C THR A 193 -1.93 13.15 2.89
N VAL A 194 -2.19 13.19 1.59
CA VAL A 194 -1.46 13.99 0.60
C VAL A 194 -2.47 14.78 -0.23
N ASN A 195 -2.20 16.06 -0.39
CA ASN A 195 -2.98 16.98 -1.20
C ASN A 195 -2.06 17.58 -2.27
N ILE A 196 -2.46 17.49 -3.53
CA ILE A 196 -1.71 17.98 -4.68
C ILE A 196 -2.61 18.88 -5.53
N THR A 197 -2.08 20.05 -5.91
CA THR A 197 -2.65 20.86 -6.99
C THR A 197 -1.80 20.68 -8.22
N VAL A 198 -2.43 20.41 -9.36
CA VAL A 198 -1.77 20.23 -10.65
C VAL A 198 -2.33 21.26 -11.62
N ASP A 199 -1.46 22.01 -12.28
CA ASP A 199 -1.86 23.00 -13.27
C ASP A 199 -2.35 22.33 -14.56
N SER A 200 -2.99 23.10 -15.44
CA SER A 200 -3.55 22.59 -16.70
C SER A 200 -2.54 21.93 -17.64
N ASP A 201 -1.25 22.24 -17.48
CA ASP A 201 -0.17 21.62 -18.24
C ASP A 201 0.33 20.30 -17.61
N GLY A 202 -0.19 19.89 -16.45
CA GLY A 202 0.23 18.68 -15.72
C GLY A 202 1.34 18.90 -14.70
N THR A 203 1.75 20.15 -14.46
CA THR A 203 2.79 20.50 -13.48
C THR A 203 2.22 20.59 -12.07
N VAL A 204 2.91 20.04 -11.07
CA VAL A 204 2.54 20.18 -9.66
C VAL A 204 2.76 21.63 -9.20
N GLY A 205 1.69 22.34 -8.85
CA GLY A 205 1.78 23.65 -8.22
C GLY A 205 2.14 23.55 -6.74
N ARG A 206 1.39 22.76 -5.97
CA ARG A 206 1.62 22.53 -4.53
C ARG A 206 1.43 21.07 -4.20
N CYS A 207 2.30 20.53 -3.33
CA CYS A 207 2.14 19.21 -2.74
C CYS A 207 2.40 19.34 -1.23
N SER A 208 1.42 18.92 -0.42
CA SER A 208 1.50 18.99 1.04
C SER A 208 0.70 17.87 1.66
N GLY A 209 0.99 17.54 2.91
CA GLY A 209 0.35 16.43 3.60
C GLY A 209 0.73 16.43 5.07
N ASN A 210 0.10 15.55 5.82
CA ASN A 210 0.39 15.37 7.23
C ASN A 210 0.11 13.93 7.65
N TYR A 211 0.66 13.58 8.80
CA TYR A 211 0.38 12.34 9.50
C TYR A 211 -0.60 12.65 10.64
N LEU A 212 -1.47 11.71 10.95
CA LEU A 212 -2.38 11.75 12.10
C LEU A 212 -2.05 10.62 13.09
N ARG A 213 -1.58 9.48 12.57
CA ARG A 213 -1.14 8.33 13.37
C ARG A 213 0.09 7.71 12.69
N VAL A 214 1.12 7.43 13.48
CA VAL A 214 2.37 6.78 13.05
C VAL A 214 3.01 6.07 14.26
N PRO A 215 3.93 5.12 14.03
CA PRO A 215 4.62 4.41 15.10
C PRO A 215 5.49 5.27 16.00
N ASP A 216 6.09 6.35 15.47
CA ASP A 216 6.92 7.27 16.27
C ASP A 216 6.89 8.70 15.71
N LYS A 217 7.11 9.67 16.60
CA LYS A 217 7.16 11.10 16.29
C LYS A 217 8.16 11.48 15.20
N ILE A 218 9.26 10.73 15.03
CA ILE A 218 10.23 11.01 13.96
C ILE A 218 9.59 10.88 12.58
N CYS A 219 8.59 10.01 12.42
CA CYS A 219 7.94 9.80 11.12
C CYS A 219 7.25 11.07 10.58
N PHE A 220 6.82 11.98 11.47
CA PHE A 220 6.20 13.24 11.07
C PHE A 220 7.15 14.15 10.27
N GLU A 221 8.47 14.02 10.45
CA GLU A 221 9.48 14.82 9.76
C GLU A 221 9.43 14.62 8.23
N SER A 222 8.93 13.46 7.77
CA SER A 222 8.88 13.11 6.35
C SER A 222 7.89 13.95 5.53
N SER A 223 6.92 14.64 6.15
CA SER A 223 5.93 15.47 5.43
C SER A 223 6.58 16.66 4.73
N GLU A 224 7.67 17.17 5.29
CA GLU A 224 8.43 18.31 4.75
C GLU A 224 9.04 18.02 3.37
N LEU A 225 9.19 16.75 3.01
CA LEU A 225 9.74 16.35 1.72
C LEU A 225 8.74 16.55 0.57
N LEU A 226 7.44 16.64 0.85
CA LEU A 226 6.39 16.79 -0.17
C LEU A 226 6.54 18.06 -1.01
N LYS A 227 7.08 19.14 -0.41
CA LYS A 227 7.33 20.40 -1.14
C LYS A 227 8.29 20.23 -2.32
N LYS A 228 9.13 19.19 -2.32
CA LYS A 228 10.04 18.86 -3.44
C LYS A 228 9.30 18.38 -4.68
N MET A 229 8.02 18.04 -4.58
CA MET A 229 7.22 17.65 -5.74
C MET A 229 6.79 18.85 -6.60
N ALA A 230 6.80 20.07 -6.05
CA ALA A 230 6.42 21.27 -6.78
C ALA A 230 7.31 21.48 -8.02
N GLY A 231 6.70 21.89 -9.13
CA GLY A 231 7.36 22.11 -10.42
C GLY A 231 7.61 20.85 -11.25
N LYS A 232 7.22 19.66 -10.80
CA LYS A 232 7.37 18.41 -11.55
C LYS A 232 6.11 18.08 -12.35
N LYS A 233 6.25 17.41 -13.49
CA LYS A 233 5.13 16.73 -14.14
C LYS A 233 4.78 15.49 -13.32
N ILE A 234 3.57 15.41 -12.76
CA ILE A 234 3.20 14.30 -11.88
C ILE A 234 2.95 13.02 -12.67
N ALA A 235 2.34 13.14 -13.85
CA ALA A 235 2.14 12.03 -14.77
C ALA A 235 3.49 11.57 -15.31
N GLY A 236 3.71 10.25 -15.32
CA GLY A 236 4.94 9.64 -15.84
C GLY A 236 6.12 9.60 -14.87
N LEU A 237 5.99 10.10 -13.63
CA LEU A 237 7.02 9.88 -12.62
C LEU A 237 7.09 8.41 -12.27
N THR A 238 8.29 7.85 -12.32
CA THR A 238 8.50 6.49 -11.82
C THR A 238 8.48 6.50 -10.29
N LYS A 239 8.15 5.36 -9.68
CA LYS A 239 8.24 5.19 -8.23
C LYS A 239 9.65 5.50 -7.69
N LYS A 240 10.69 5.25 -8.48
CA LYS A 240 12.09 5.57 -8.14
C LYS A 240 12.35 7.08 -8.13
N ASP A 241 11.77 7.82 -9.08
CA ASP A 241 11.89 9.29 -9.11
C ASP A 241 11.22 9.90 -7.88
N ILE A 242 10.01 9.44 -7.56
CA ILE A 242 9.27 9.85 -6.37
C ILE A 242 10.05 9.52 -5.11
N ALA A 243 10.58 8.28 -4.99
CA ALA A 243 11.39 7.88 -3.85
C ALA A 243 12.64 8.77 -3.68
N ARG A 244 13.32 9.13 -4.77
CA ARG A 244 14.47 10.04 -4.72
C ARG A 244 14.11 11.40 -4.14
N ASP A 245 13.01 11.97 -4.59
CA ASP A 245 12.57 13.29 -4.12
C ASP A 245 12.09 13.23 -2.67
N LEU A 246 11.41 12.15 -2.31
CA LEU A 246 10.87 11.91 -0.97
C LEU A 246 11.84 11.20 -0.02
N GLY A 247 13.15 11.18 -0.34
CA GLY A 247 14.21 10.85 0.61
C GLY A 247 14.63 9.39 0.70
N PHE A 248 14.16 8.51 -0.18
CA PHE A 248 14.44 7.06 -0.16
C PHE A 248 14.24 6.48 1.26
N SER A 249 15.27 5.81 1.80
CA SER A 249 15.29 5.23 3.14
C SER A 249 15.11 6.28 4.24
N ALA A 250 15.65 7.50 4.03
CA ALA A 250 15.47 8.62 4.95
C ALA A 250 14.04 9.21 4.92
N GLY A 251 13.17 8.72 4.03
CA GLY A 251 11.78 9.15 3.89
C GLY A 251 10.75 8.11 4.28
N CYS A 252 9.47 8.44 4.08
CA CYS A 252 8.37 7.52 4.35
C CYS A 252 8.00 6.72 3.09
N THR A 253 8.08 5.40 3.16
CA THR A 253 7.67 4.49 2.08
C THR A 253 6.18 4.61 1.75
N HIS A 254 5.32 4.76 2.76
CA HIS A 254 3.88 4.98 2.56
C HIS A 254 3.59 6.27 1.79
N LEU A 255 4.40 7.32 2.00
CA LEU A 255 4.27 8.57 1.27
C LEU A 255 4.68 8.42 -0.19
N VAL A 256 5.76 7.66 -0.46
CA VAL A 256 6.18 7.30 -1.82
C VAL A 256 5.09 6.52 -2.54
N ASP A 257 4.51 5.52 -1.88
CA ASP A 257 3.43 4.71 -2.42
C ASP A 257 2.21 5.58 -2.76
N LEU A 258 1.80 6.46 -1.85
CA LEU A 258 0.62 7.30 -2.04
C LEU A 258 0.81 8.32 -3.19
N VAL A 259 2.00 8.93 -3.29
CA VAL A 259 2.31 9.85 -4.41
C VAL A 259 2.43 9.09 -5.74
N TYR A 260 2.90 7.85 -5.72
CA TYR A 260 2.92 7.00 -6.91
C TYR A 260 1.50 6.60 -7.35
N ASP A 261 0.62 6.23 -6.42
CA ASP A 261 -0.79 5.96 -6.72
C ASP A 261 -1.48 7.19 -7.33
N ILE A 262 -1.19 8.40 -6.83
CA ILE A 262 -1.65 9.65 -7.44
C ILE A 262 -1.13 9.79 -8.87
N SER A 263 0.16 9.55 -9.11
CA SER A 263 0.76 9.64 -10.45
C SER A 263 0.06 8.72 -11.46
N GLN A 264 -0.24 7.48 -11.05
CA GLN A 264 -0.99 6.52 -11.88
C GLN A 264 -2.43 6.98 -12.13
N ALA A 265 -3.11 7.49 -11.10
CA ALA A 265 -4.47 8.00 -11.23
C ALA A 265 -4.57 9.21 -12.18
N VAL A 266 -3.59 10.12 -12.14
CA VAL A 266 -3.54 11.27 -13.07
C VAL A 266 -3.31 10.80 -14.49
N ALA A 267 -2.39 9.85 -14.72
CA ALA A 267 -2.16 9.27 -16.04
C ALA A 267 -3.45 8.64 -16.61
N ALA A 268 -4.20 7.89 -15.80
CA ALA A 268 -5.48 7.32 -16.21
C ALA A 268 -6.53 8.39 -16.57
N VAL A 269 -6.59 9.49 -15.82
CA VAL A 269 -7.47 10.63 -16.15
C VAL A 269 -7.06 11.30 -17.47
N GLU A 270 -5.76 11.49 -17.70
CA GLU A 270 -5.25 12.06 -18.95
C GLU A 270 -5.57 11.17 -20.15
N GLU A 271 -5.36 9.85 -20.05
CA GLU A 271 -5.71 8.90 -21.12
C GLU A 271 -7.20 8.94 -21.47
N ARG A 272 -8.08 9.04 -20.46
CA ARG A 272 -9.52 9.17 -20.68
C ARG A 272 -9.91 10.44 -21.45
N LYS A 273 -9.24 11.56 -21.17
CA LYS A 273 -9.47 12.83 -21.91
C LYS A 273 -9.09 12.74 -23.39
N HIS A 274 -8.15 11.86 -23.75
CA HIS A 274 -7.73 11.67 -25.15
C HIS A 274 -8.63 10.69 -25.93
N GLN A 275 -9.42 9.86 -25.24
CA GLN A 275 -10.32 8.88 -25.85
C GLN A 275 -11.76 9.36 -26.01
N ALA A 276 -12.13 10.47 -25.36
CA ALA A 276 -13.45 11.11 -25.42
C ALA A 276 -13.51 12.15 -26.56
#